data_AF-A0A8J3IUB2-F1
#
_entry.id   AF-A0A8J3IUB2-F1
#
_cell.length_a   1.000
_cell.length_b   1.000
_cell.length_c   1.000
_cell.angle_alpha   90.00
_cell.angle_beta   90.00
_cell.angle_gamma   90.00
#
_symmetry.space_group_name_H-M   'P 1'
#
loop_
_entity.id
_entity.type
_entity.pdbx_description
1 polymer ?
#
loop_
_entity_poly.entity_id
_entity_poly.type
_entity_poly.pdbx_seq_one_letter_code
_entity_poly.pdbx_strand_id
1 'polypeptide(L)'
;MSRERELRSPLRYAASLAVAWSTGAVPHHCYANVRNALDEMPFLHDAFLVEGFLLWEQETRCVVIEHAWCQQQQGSVIDPSIVLLASIRQARCWYRPGIIHEPSAWRALAAADLPTVHLRDREEEGASLPVSYQEAYQTALSLAHRFAEARVPPKEVVIEPSLALASLHPPFRLHTHVVSSSDWLTGTHHHTREP
;
A
#
# COMPACT_ATOMS: atom_id res chain seq x y z
N MET A 1 -25.56 0.57 -17.54
CA MET A 1 -24.40 -0.32 -17.29
C MET A 1 -24.37 -0.60 -15.80
N SER A 2 -24.31 -1.86 -15.34
CA SER A 2 -24.46 -2.18 -13.91
C SER A 2 -23.31 -1.59 -13.09
N ARG A 3 -23.62 -1.05 -11.90
CA ARG A 3 -22.66 -0.51 -10.91
C ARG A 3 -21.51 -1.47 -10.56
N GLU A 4 -21.67 -2.77 -10.84
CA GLU A 4 -20.65 -3.79 -10.62
C GLU A 4 -19.50 -3.76 -11.64
N ARG A 5 -19.69 -3.20 -12.85
CA ARG A 5 -18.60 -3.09 -13.84
C ARG A 5 -17.60 -1.97 -13.52
N GLU A 6 -18.01 -0.94 -12.78
CA GLU A 6 -17.15 0.19 -12.36
C GLU A 6 -16.16 -0.17 -11.24
N LEU A 7 -16.25 -1.38 -10.66
CA LEU A 7 -15.46 -1.78 -9.50
C LEU A 7 -14.59 -3.01 -9.76
N ARG A 8 -14.27 -3.35 -11.02
CA ARG A 8 -13.16 -4.28 -11.25
C ARG A 8 -11.88 -3.58 -10.82
N SER A 9 -11.21 -4.16 -9.82
CA SER A 9 -9.93 -3.67 -9.32
C SER A 9 -9.00 -3.40 -10.51
N PRO A 10 -8.36 -2.22 -10.61
CA PRO A 10 -7.39 -1.95 -11.67
C PRO A 10 -6.13 -2.84 -11.57
N LEU A 11 -6.05 -3.69 -10.53
CA LEU A 11 -4.97 -4.63 -10.28
C LEU A 11 -4.80 -5.65 -11.41
N ARG A 12 -3.65 -5.61 -12.07
CA ARG A 12 -3.23 -6.63 -13.03
C ARG A 12 -2.57 -7.80 -12.30
N TYR A 13 -3.38 -8.61 -11.62
CA TYR A 13 -2.93 -9.67 -10.71
C TYR A 13 -1.77 -10.53 -11.24
N ALA A 14 -1.91 -11.11 -12.44
CA ALA A 14 -0.88 -11.97 -13.02
C ALA A 14 0.44 -11.23 -13.28
N ALA A 15 0.39 -9.98 -13.74
CA ALA A 15 1.57 -9.17 -13.94
C ALA A 15 2.20 -8.77 -12.60
N SER A 16 1.38 -8.41 -11.61
CA SER A 16 1.83 -8.13 -10.24
C SER A 16 2.52 -9.33 -9.60
N LEU A 17 1.99 -10.54 -9.77
CA LEU A 17 2.60 -11.76 -9.24
C LEU A 17 3.93 -12.06 -9.94
N ALA A 18 3.99 -11.89 -11.26
CA ALA A 18 5.23 -12.06 -12.01
C ALA A 18 6.32 -11.05 -11.56
N VAL A 19 5.94 -9.79 -11.33
CA VAL A 19 6.83 -8.78 -10.75
C VAL A 19 7.30 -9.20 -9.37
N ALA A 20 6.37 -9.60 -8.49
CA ALA A 20 6.68 -10.02 -7.13
C ALA A 20 7.72 -11.14 -7.08
N TRP A 21 7.59 -12.15 -7.96
CA TRP A 21 8.59 -13.21 -8.07
C TRP A 21 9.91 -12.74 -8.67
N SER A 22 9.87 -11.85 -9.66
CA SER A 22 11.07 -11.39 -10.36
C SER A 22 11.96 -10.50 -9.48
N THR A 23 11.36 -9.72 -8.58
CA THR A 23 12.07 -8.79 -7.68
C THR A 23 12.30 -9.36 -6.29
N GLY A 24 11.90 -10.62 -6.03
CA GLY A 24 11.98 -11.20 -4.69
C GLY A 24 11.14 -10.45 -3.64
N ALA A 25 9.98 -9.93 -4.04
CA ALA A 25 9.11 -9.14 -3.18
C ALA A 25 8.73 -9.89 -1.89
N VAL A 26 8.70 -9.15 -0.78
CA VAL A 26 8.40 -9.70 0.55
C VAL A 26 7.01 -9.22 1.00
N PRO A 27 6.12 -10.11 1.49
CA PRO A 27 4.80 -9.70 1.96
C PRO A 27 4.90 -8.57 3.00
N HIS A 28 3.98 -7.60 2.96
CA HIS A 28 3.93 -6.43 3.86
C HIS A 28 5.06 -5.38 3.71
N HIS A 29 6.01 -5.53 2.77
CA HIS A 29 7.04 -4.52 2.46
C HIS A 29 6.68 -3.68 1.22
N CYS A 30 5.48 -3.07 1.19
CA CYS A 30 4.92 -2.47 -0.03
C CYS A 30 5.76 -1.35 -0.65
N TYR A 31 6.32 -0.45 0.14
CA TYR A 31 7.17 0.63 -0.38
C TYR A 31 8.46 0.09 -1.01
N ALA A 32 9.13 -0.85 -0.33
CA ALA A 32 10.33 -1.51 -0.86
C ALA A 32 10.02 -2.30 -2.14
N ASN A 33 8.96 -3.11 -2.13
CA ASN A 33 8.59 -3.92 -3.28
C ASN A 33 8.23 -3.08 -4.50
N VAL A 34 7.54 -1.95 -4.30
CA VAL A 34 7.21 -1.00 -5.38
C VAL A 34 8.46 -0.33 -5.93
N ARG A 35 9.37 0.09 -5.05
CA ARG A 35 10.63 0.70 -5.49
C ARG A 35 11.45 -0.29 -6.32
N ASN A 36 11.65 -1.51 -5.84
CA ASN A 36 12.37 -2.55 -6.58
C ASN A 36 11.67 -2.88 -7.90
N ALA A 37 10.34 -2.94 -7.93
CA ALA A 37 9.60 -3.14 -9.16
C ALA A 37 9.85 -2.04 -10.19
N LEU A 38 9.82 -0.77 -9.78
CA LEU A 38 10.07 0.37 -10.65
C LEU A 38 11.52 0.44 -11.15
N ASP A 39 12.48 0.06 -10.30
CA ASP A 39 13.91 0.05 -10.63
C ASP A 39 14.28 -1.13 -11.56
N GLU A 40 13.70 -2.31 -11.34
CA GLU A 40 14.13 -3.55 -12.00
C GLU A 40 13.30 -3.94 -13.23
N MET A 41 12.03 -3.52 -13.34
CA MET A 41 11.12 -4.00 -14.38
C MET A 41 11.03 -3.02 -15.56
N PRO A 42 11.56 -3.34 -16.76
CA PRO A 42 11.60 -2.40 -17.88
C PRO A 42 10.22 -1.90 -18.33
N PHE A 43 9.18 -2.73 -18.25
CA PHE A 43 7.82 -2.34 -18.65
C PHE A 43 7.14 -1.38 -17.67
N LEU A 44 7.76 -1.15 -16.50
CA LEU A 44 7.32 -0.18 -15.49
C LEU A 44 8.13 1.14 -15.57
N HIS A 45 9.00 1.31 -16.57
CA HIS A 45 9.85 2.49 -16.68
C HIS A 45 9.07 3.81 -16.55
N ASP A 46 7.92 3.92 -17.24
CA ASP A 46 7.06 5.12 -17.22
C ASP A 46 5.90 5.03 -16.21
N ALA A 47 5.96 4.08 -15.27
CA ALA A 47 4.95 3.97 -14.23
C ALA A 47 5.15 5.02 -13.12
N PHE A 48 4.03 5.41 -12.52
CA PHE A 48 3.99 6.26 -11.33
C PHE A 48 4.21 5.40 -10.07
N LEU A 49 4.94 5.94 -9.10
CA LEU A 49 4.90 5.46 -7.72
C LEU A 49 3.71 6.14 -7.05
N VAL A 50 2.78 5.36 -6.50
CA VAL A 50 1.61 5.90 -5.82
C VAL A 50 1.61 5.48 -4.36
N GLU A 51 1.45 6.45 -3.47
CA GLU A 51 1.20 6.24 -2.04
C GLU A 51 -0.27 6.56 -1.75
N GLY A 52 -0.90 5.76 -0.90
CA GLY A 52 -2.30 5.99 -0.54
C GLY A 52 -2.85 4.84 0.27
N PHE A 53 -4.11 4.50 0.02
CA PHE A 53 -4.83 3.52 0.82
C PHE A 53 -5.41 2.40 -0.02
N LEU A 54 -5.19 1.17 0.43
CA LEU A 54 -5.79 -0.04 -0.10
C LEU A 54 -6.88 -0.51 0.87
N LEU A 55 -8.11 -0.60 0.39
CA LEU A 55 -9.15 -1.38 1.06
C LEU A 55 -9.08 -2.83 0.57
N TRP A 56 -8.88 -3.76 1.49
CA TRP A 56 -8.92 -5.20 1.24
C TRP A 56 -10.09 -5.84 2.01
N GLU A 57 -11.12 -6.26 1.28
CA GLU A 57 -12.24 -7.03 1.86
C GLU A 57 -11.84 -8.51 1.97
N GLN A 58 -11.77 -9.01 3.21
CA GLN A 58 -11.60 -10.41 3.55
C GLN A 58 -12.95 -11.04 3.96
N GLU A 59 -12.96 -12.31 4.35
CA GLU A 59 -14.19 -13.03 4.71
C GLU A 59 -14.86 -12.44 5.95
N THR A 60 -14.10 -12.12 6.99
CA THR A 60 -14.61 -11.66 8.29
C THR A 60 -14.31 -10.18 8.58
N ARG A 61 -13.44 -9.55 7.80
CA ARG A 61 -12.98 -8.17 8.03
C ARG A 61 -12.77 -7.38 6.73
N CYS A 62 -12.83 -6.07 6.84
CA CYS A 62 -12.45 -5.08 5.84
C CYS A 62 -11.21 -4.35 6.36
N VAL A 63 -10.07 -4.52 5.69
CA VAL A 63 -8.80 -3.94 6.13
C VAL A 63 -8.47 -2.71 5.29
N VAL A 64 -8.26 -1.56 5.92
CA VAL A 64 -7.74 -0.34 5.28
C VAL A 64 -6.25 -0.27 5.56
N ILE A 65 -5.44 -0.41 4.52
CA ILE A 65 -3.98 -0.49 4.60
C ILE A 65 -3.40 0.76 3.96
N GLU A 66 -2.53 1.47 4.67
CA GLU A 66 -1.66 2.46 4.04
C GLU A 66 -0.63 1.74 3.17
N HIS A 67 -0.59 2.06 1.89
CA HIS A 67 0.02 1.18 0.89
C HIS A 67 0.64 1.95 -0.27
N ALA A 68 1.65 1.34 -0.88
CA ALA A 68 2.23 1.81 -2.13
C ALA A 68 2.01 0.82 -3.26
N TRP A 69 1.87 1.32 -4.50
CA TRP A 69 1.80 0.50 -5.71
C TRP A 69 2.40 1.22 -6.92
N CYS A 70 2.68 0.46 -7.99
CA CYS A 70 2.99 1.05 -9.29
C CYS A 70 1.69 1.28 -10.06
N GLN A 71 1.52 2.45 -10.66
CA GLN A 71 0.39 2.75 -11.54
C GLN A 71 0.88 3.06 -12.95
N GLN A 72 0.40 2.33 -13.95
CA GLN A 72 0.71 2.63 -15.35
C GLN A 72 -0.15 3.82 -15.85
N GLN A 73 0.26 4.49 -16.93
CA GLN A 73 -0.46 5.66 -17.50
C GLN A 73 -1.95 5.41 -17.81
N GLN A 74 -2.30 4.17 -18.17
CA GLN A 74 -3.69 3.76 -18.45
C GLN A 74 -4.52 3.52 -17.18
N GLY A 75 -3.96 3.77 -15.98
CA GLY A 75 -4.61 3.58 -14.69
C GLY A 75 -4.54 2.15 -14.14
N SER A 76 -3.88 1.23 -14.84
CA SER A 76 -3.72 -0.14 -14.34
C SER A 76 -2.70 -0.22 -13.21
N VAL A 77 -3.01 -1.00 -12.18
CA VAL A 77 -2.21 -1.14 -10.97
C VAL A 77 -1.35 -2.39 -11.04
N ILE A 78 -0.09 -2.25 -10.66
CA ILE A 78 0.86 -3.33 -10.43
C ILE A 78 1.28 -3.25 -8.96
N ASP A 79 0.80 -4.20 -8.16
CA ASP A 79 1.03 -4.26 -6.73
C ASP A 79 1.67 -5.60 -6.35
N PRO A 80 3.01 -5.65 -6.28
CA PRO A 80 3.73 -6.88 -5.95
C PRO A 80 3.50 -7.37 -4.51
N SER A 81 2.93 -6.56 -3.62
CA SER A 81 2.71 -6.94 -2.22
C SER A 81 1.37 -7.62 -2.02
N ILE A 82 0.27 -7.04 -2.51
CA ILE A 82 -1.07 -7.57 -2.23
C ILE A 82 -1.28 -8.96 -2.82
N VAL A 83 -0.64 -9.24 -3.97
CA VAL A 83 -0.79 -10.52 -4.67
C VAL A 83 -0.12 -11.68 -3.94
N LEU A 84 0.76 -11.38 -2.97
CA LEU A 84 1.35 -12.36 -2.06
C LEU A 84 0.44 -12.65 -0.86
N LEU A 85 -0.50 -11.74 -0.56
CA LEU A 85 -1.40 -11.82 0.60
C LEU A 85 -2.82 -12.29 0.22
N ALA A 86 -3.27 -11.93 -0.98
CA ALA A 86 -4.61 -12.21 -1.48
C ALA A 86 -4.54 -13.11 -2.71
N SER A 87 -5.35 -14.18 -2.73
CA SER A 87 -5.52 -14.99 -3.95
C SER A 87 -6.31 -14.22 -5.01
N ILE A 88 -6.11 -14.53 -6.30
CA ILE A 88 -6.87 -13.89 -7.41
C ILE A 88 -8.40 -14.00 -7.25
N ARG A 89 -8.88 -15.04 -6.55
CA ARG A 89 -10.31 -15.25 -6.29
C ARG A 89 -10.83 -14.45 -5.09
N GLN A 90 -9.93 -14.00 -4.21
CA GLN A 90 -10.24 -13.30 -2.96
C GLN A 90 -9.75 -11.85 -2.93
N ALA A 91 -9.00 -11.40 -3.95
CA ALA A 91 -8.47 -10.05 -4.07
C ALA A 91 -9.60 -9.04 -4.37
N ARG A 92 -10.41 -8.76 -3.37
CA ARG A 92 -11.37 -7.66 -3.35
C ARG A 92 -10.66 -6.43 -2.80
N CYS A 93 -9.94 -5.80 -3.71
CA CYS A 93 -8.99 -4.73 -3.42
C CYS A 93 -9.43 -3.45 -4.13
N TRP A 94 -9.54 -2.35 -3.37
CA TRP A 94 -9.85 -1.02 -3.89
C TRP A 94 -8.75 -0.04 -3.50
N TYR A 95 -8.13 0.57 -4.52
CA TYR A 95 -7.04 1.52 -4.35
C TYR A 95 -7.56 2.95 -4.31
N ARG A 96 -7.04 3.74 -3.38
CA ARG A 96 -7.33 5.17 -3.25
C ARG A 96 -6.01 5.94 -3.25
N PRO A 97 -5.61 6.51 -4.39
CA PRO A 97 -4.35 7.26 -4.50
C PRO A 97 -4.41 8.50 -3.62
N GLY A 98 -3.37 8.75 -2.83
CA GLY A 98 -3.21 9.96 -2.03
C GLY A 98 -2.11 10.88 -2.57
N ILE A 99 -0.93 10.32 -2.85
CA ILE A 99 0.21 11.00 -3.47
C ILE A 99 0.61 10.21 -4.72
N ILE A 100 0.83 10.90 -5.83
CA ILE A 100 1.26 10.32 -7.09
C ILE A 100 2.59 10.96 -7.47
N HIS A 101 3.63 10.14 -7.59
CA HIS A 101 4.95 10.58 -8.03
C HIS A 101 5.17 10.21 -9.49
N GLU A 102 5.44 11.22 -10.31
CA GLU A 102 5.86 11.04 -11.70
C GLU A 102 7.20 10.29 -11.80
N PRO A 103 7.50 9.65 -12.95
CA PRO A 103 8.76 8.94 -13.13
C PRO A 103 10.02 9.71 -12.77
N SER A 104 10.07 11.00 -13.11
CA SER A 104 11.19 11.87 -12.74
C SER A 104 11.28 12.11 -11.23
N ALA A 105 10.13 12.31 -10.57
CA ALA A 105 10.03 12.60 -9.15
C ALA A 105 10.44 11.39 -8.30
N TRP A 106 9.86 10.20 -8.54
CA TRP A 106 10.17 9.05 -7.69
C TRP A 106 11.61 8.57 -7.84
N ARG A 107 12.22 8.71 -9.03
CA ARG A 107 13.64 8.38 -9.25
C ARG A 107 14.58 9.28 -8.45
N ALA A 108 14.16 10.51 -8.15
CA ALA A 108 14.92 11.44 -7.34
C ALA A 108 14.81 11.17 -5.83
N LEU A 109 13.79 10.40 -5.38
CA LEU A 109 13.63 10.03 -3.98
C LEU A 109 14.66 8.99 -3.56
N ALA A 110 15.24 9.14 -2.37
CA ALA A 110 15.98 8.06 -1.74
C ALA A 110 15.02 6.97 -1.23
N ALA A 111 15.47 5.72 -1.13
CA ALA A 111 14.62 4.66 -0.60
C ALA A 111 14.20 4.91 0.86
N ALA A 112 15.06 5.58 1.64
CA ALA A 112 14.80 5.95 3.03
C ALA A 112 13.76 7.08 3.19
N ASP A 113 13.39 7.75 2.09
CA ASP A 113 12.43 8.85 2.06
C ASP A 113 10.98 8.35 1.94
N LEU A 114 10.79 7.05 1.74
CA LEU A 114 9.47 6.42 1.64
C LEU A 114 9.01 5.88 3.01
N PRO A 115 7.74 6.05 3.39
CA PRO A 115 6.68 6.83 2.71
C PRO A 115 6.95 8.34 2.72
N THR A 116 6.76 9.02 1.59
CA THR A 116 7.03 10.48 1.51
C THR A 116 6.04 11.30 2.31
N VAL A 117 4.84 10.77 2.58
CA VAL A 117 3.86 11.46 3.40
C VAL A 117 4.41 11.84 4.78
N HIS A 118 5.32 11.03 5.35
CA HIS A 118 5.92 11.28 6.65
C HIS A 118 7.11 12.23 6.63
N LEU A 119 7.62 12.60 5.46
CA LEU A 119 8.70 13.59 5.37
C LEU A 119 8.20 15.00 5.70
N ARG A 120 6.95 15.31 5.34
CA ARG A 120 6.35 16.63 5.62
C ARG A 120 6.19 16.89 7.11
N ASP A 121 5.88 15.84 7.87
CA ASP A 121 5.77 15.91 9.33
C ASP A 121 7.13 16.21 10.00
N ARG A 122 8.25 15.95 9.31
CA ARG A 122 9.61 16.17 9.85
C ARG A 122 10.18 17.56 9.55
N GLU A 123 9.80 18.16 8.42
CA GLU A 123 10.34 19.46 8.00
C GLU A 123 9.61 20.64 8.66
N GLU A 124 8.35 20.46 9.04
CA GLU A 124 7.53 21.47 9.71
C GLU A 124 6.75 20.82 10.86
N GLU A 125 7.16 21.05 12.11
CA GLU A 125 6.34 20.68 13.28
C GLU A 125 4.95 21.31 13.13
N GLY A 126 3.94 20.49 12.84
CA GLY A 126 2.55 20.92 12.64
C GLY A 126 2.10 21.07 11.18
N ALA A 127 2.90 20.64 10.19
CA ALA A 127 2.42 20.51 8.83
C ALA A 127 1.26 19.51 8.76
N SER A 128 0.15 19.93 8.15
CA SER A 128 -0.97 19.04 7.87
C SER A 128 -0.62 18.10 6.72
N LEU A 129 -1.10 16.85 6.78
CA LEU A 129 -1.06 15.92 5.65
C LEU A 129 -1.58 16.59 4.37
N PRO A 130 -1.05 16.24 3.18
CA PRO A 130 -1.63 16.70 1.92
C PRO A 130 -3.13 16.39 1.90
N VAL A 131 -3.96 17.38 1.52
CA VAL A 131 -5.43 17.24 1.48
C VAL A 131 -5.84 15.98 0.70
N SER A 132 -5.18 15.71 -0.43
CA SER A 132 -5.41 14.51 -1.22
C SER A 132 -5.15 13.20 -0.47
N TYR A 133 -4.17 13.16 0.43
CA TYR A 133 -3.87 11.98 1.24
C TYR A 133 -4.93 11.74 2.31
N GLN A 134 -5.35 12.81 2.99
CA GLN A 134 -6.44 12.75 3.98
C GLN A 134 -7.77 12.34 3.32
N GLU A 135 -8.09 12.91 2.15
CA GLU A 135 -9.27 12.54 1.37
C GLU A 135 -9.22 11.07 0.92
N ALA A 136 -8.05 10.58 0.49
CA ALA A 136 -7.85 9.19 0.13
C ALA A 136 -8.11 8.25 1.32
N TYR A 137 -7.59 8.59 2.50
CA TYR A 137 -7.85 7.87 3.74
C TYR A 137 -9.34 7.84 4.08
N GLN A 138 -9.98 9.00 4.16
CA GLN A 138 -11.41 9.12 4.51
C GLN A 138 -12.30 8.36 3.52
N THR A 139 -11.95 8.39 2.23
CA THR A 139 -12.66 7.67 1.19
C THR A 139 -12.51 6.15 1.36
N ALA A 140 -11.29 5.67 1.64
CA ALA A 140 -11.03 4.26 1.89
C ALA A 140 -11.77 3.77 3.14
N LEU A 141 -11.71 4.54 4.23
CA LEU A 141 -12.38 4.22 5.49
C LEU A 141 -13.91 4.19 5.33
N SER A 142 -14.49 5.20 4.70
CA SER A 142 -15.93 5.25 4.42
C SER A 142 -16.38 4.08 3.55
N LEU A 143 -15.54 3.64 2.59
CA LEU A 143 -15.83 2.45 1.80
C LEU A 143 -15.75 1.17 2.64
N ALA A 144 -14.78 1.06 3.53
CA ALA A 144 -14.63 -0.07 4.45
C ALA A 144 -15.86 -0.26 5.34
N HIS A 145 -16.34 0.82 5.97
CA HIS A 145 -17.56 0.80 6.79
C HIS A 145 -18.78 0.35 5.99
N ARG A 146 -18.99 0.92 4.79
CA ARG A 146 -20.11 0.50 3.93
C ARG A 146 -20.06 -0.98 3.58
N PHE A 147 -18.89 -1.53 3.30
CA PHE A 147 -18.75 -2.95 2.99
C PHE A 147 -18.89 -3.85 4.21
N ALA A 148 -18.45 -3.38 5.37
CA ALA A 148 -18.61 -4.08 6.63
C ALA A 148 -20.08 -4.20 7.05
N GLU A 149 -20.84 -3.11 6.93
CA GLU A 149 -22.26 -3.05 7.30
C GLU A 149 -23.18 -3.78 6.31
N ALA A 150 -22.81 -3.84 5.03
CA ALA A 150 -23.62 -4.48 3.99
C ALA A 150 -23.63 -6.03 4.05
N ARG A 151 -22.96 -6.64 5.03
CA ARG A 151 -22.77 -8.10 5.14
C ARG A 151 -23.46 -8.64 6.39
N VAL A 152 -23.87 -9.92 6.34
CA VAL A 152 -24.50 -10.62 7.46
C VAL A 152 -23.74 -11.94 7.72
N PRO A 153 -23.06 -12.10 8.87
CA PRO A 153 -22.87 -11.08 9.91
C PRO A 153 -22.03 -9.89 9.40
N PRO A 154 -22.12 -8.71 10.05
CA PRO A 154 -21.25 -7.57 9.74
C PRO A 154 -19.78 -7.95 9.87
N LYS A 155 -18.93 -7.36 9.02
CA LYS A 155 -17.48 -7.56 9.09
C LYS A 155 -16.85 -6.57 10.06
N GLU A 156 -15.70 -6.93 10.62
CA GLU A 156 -14.86 -5.99 11.37
C GLU A 156 -14.18 -5.00 10.42
N VAL A 157 -14.00 -3.74 10.83
CA VAL A 157 -13.14 -2.78 10.11
C VAL A 157 -11.81 -2.68 10.83
N VAL A 158 -10.71 -2.98 10.13
CA VAL A 158 -9.34 -2.95 10.64
C VAL A 158 -8.55 -1.90 9.88
N ILE A 159 -7.70 -1.14 10.58
CA ILE A 159 -6.81 -0.13 9.98
C ILE A 159 -5.37 -0.56 10.23
N GLU A 160 -4.58 -0.70 9.16
CA GLU A 160 -3.18 -1.10 9.18
C GLU A 160 -2.32 0.05 8.62
N PRO A 161 -1.71 0.88 9.49
CA PRO A 161 -0.78 1.92 9.04
C PRO A 161 0.54 1.31 8.58
N SER A 162 1.18 1.93 7.59
CA SER A 162 2.50 1.52 7.13
C SER A 162 3.56 2.27 7.94
N LEU A 163 3.73 1.87 9.20
CA LEU A 163 4.78 2.44 10.03
C LEU A 163 6.17 1.99 9.51
N ALA A 164 6.87 2.89 8.83
CA ALA A 164 8.33 2.90 8.88
C ALA A 164 8.72 3.16 10.34
N LEU A 165 9.57 2.32 10.93
CA LEU A 165 10.00 2.40 12.34
C LEU A 165 10.77 3.70 12.62
N ALA A 166 10.06 4.80 12.82
CA ALA A 166 10.55 5.97 13.54
C ALA A 166 9.33 6.80 13.98
N SER A 167 9.04 6.75 15.29
CA SER A 167 8.38 7.84 16.00
C SER A 167 6.85 7.91 16.00
N LEU A 168 6.12 6.89 16.46
CA LEU A 168 4.79 7.11 17.06
C LEU A 168 4.56 6.17 18.25
N HIS A 169 4.44 6.75 19.46
CA HIS A 169 3.81 6.12 20.62
C HIS A 169 2.32 6.53 20.62
N PRO A 170 1.36 5.67 20.20
CA PRO A 170 -0.05 6.03 20.28
C PRO A 170 -0.61 5.76 21.70
N PRO A 171 -1.52 6.61 22.21
CA PRO A 171 -2.09 6.51 23.56
C PRO A 171 -3.29 5.54 23.67
N PHE A 172 -3.44 4.58 22.75
CA PHE A 172 -4.52 3.58 22.79
C PHE A 172 -4.03 2.21 22.32
N ARG A 173 -4.58 1.14 22.91
CA ARG A 173 -4.29 -0.25 22.51
C ARG A 173 -4.92 -0.54 21.16
N LEU A 174 -4.17 -0.25 20.10
CA LEU A 174 -4.37 -0.85 18.78
C LEU A 174 -3.64 -2.21 18.76
N HIS A 175 -4.24 -3.25 18.20
CA HIS A 175 -3.48 -4.42 17.76
C HIS A 175 -2.78 -4.06 16.44
N THR A 176 -1.67 -3.33 16.51
CA THR A 176 -0.82 -3.01 15.36
C THR A 176 0.11 -4.17 15.06
N HIS A 177 0.00 -4.76 13.87
CA HIS A 177 1.08 -5.52 13.27
C HIS A 177 1.93 -4.54 12.45
N VAL A 178 2.99 -4.01 13.05
CA VAL A 178 3.93 -3.10 12.36
C VAL A 178 4.91 -3.93 11.54
N VAL A 179 4.98 -3.69 10.22
CA VAL A 179 6.02 -4.27 9.36
C VAL A 179 6.86 -3.13 8.79
N SER A 180 8.08 -2.99 9.29
CA SER A 180 8.98 -1.91 8.90
C SER A 180 9.66 -2.20 7.56
N SER A 181 9.48 -1.31 6.59
CA SER A 181 10.18 -1.39 5.29
C SER A 181 11.62 -0.85 5.36
N SER A 182 11.98 -0.05 6.37
CA SER A 182 13.30 0.59 6.46
C SER A 182 14.42 -0.41 6.71
N ASP A 183 14.20 -1.40 7.57
CA ASP A 183 15.23 -2.35 8.00
C ASP A 183 15.67 -3.31 6.87
N TRP A 184 14.75 -3.56 5.93
CA TRP A 184 15.01 -4.32 4.71
C TRP A 184 15.82 -3.50 3.70
N LEU A 185 15.45 -2.24 3.52
CA LEU A 185 16.12 -1.33 2.59
C LEU A 185 17.54 -0.95 3.04
N THR A 186 17.81 -0.94 4.34
CA THR A 186 19.15 -0.67 4.90
C THR A 186 20.03 -1.91 5.03
N GLY A 187 19.54 -3.10 4.67
CA GLY A 187 20.32 -4.34 4.71
C GLY A 187 20.67 -4.83 6.12
N THR A 188 19.94 -4.41 7.15
CA THR A 188 20.24 -4.67 8.57
C THR A 188 19.61 -5.95 9.14
N HIS A 189 19.03 -6.81 8.30
CA HIS A 189 18.45 -8.07 8.78
C HIS A 189 19.53 -9.11 9.14
N HIS A 190 19.78 -9.25 10.44
CA HIS A 190 20.33 -10.48 11.00
C HIS A 190 19.29 -11.59 10.92
N HIS A 191 19.48 -12.56 10.02
CA HIS A 191 18.76 -13.82 10.07
C HIS A 191 19.18 -14.60 11.32
N THR A 192 18.41 -14.52 12.40
CA THR A 192 18.36 -15.62 13.36
C THR A 192 17.52 -16.73 12.74
N ARG A 193 18.19 -17.66 12.05
CA ARG A 193 17.63 -19.00 11.87
C ARG A 193 17.63 -19.66 13.24
N GLU A 194 16.45 -19.80 13.84
CA GLU A 194 16.28 -20.80 14.89
C GLU A 194 16.23 -22.19 14.22
N PRO A 195 16.89 -23.20 14.83
CA PRO A 195 16.92 -24.58 14.32
C PRO A 195 15.55 -25.27 14.36
#